data_AF-A0A7Y6XS06-F1
#
_entry.id   AF-A0A7Y6XS06-F1
#
_cell.length_a   1.000
_cell.length_b   1.000
_cell.length_c   1.000
_cell.angle_alpha   90.00
_cell.angle_beta   90.00
_cell.angle_gamma   90.00
#
_symmetry.space_group_name_H-M   'P 1'
#
loop_
_entity.id
_entity.type
_entity.pdbx_description
1 polymer ?
#
loop_
_entity_poly.entity_id
_entity_poly.type
_entity_poly.pdbx_seq_one_letter_code
_entity_poly.pdbx_strand_id
1 'polypeptide(L)'
;MIILDSDEYRAWHEVGHATVCYHLGGELDCIEFLESDTQGFAVVRGCYVTPEMEKSVACGGFAAELLLLQAGLIDGVNLNDPNAVSEVSARVFSNCWQDHQAFIGRVVTEDNDFSKEEKEAFMNYAIEYVAPILKTYYEKMRMVVKELLVARTINGTRVRELLGIGVNR
;
A
#
# COMPACT_ATOMS: atom_id res chain seq x y z
N MET A 1 -16.28 7.93 4.40
CA MET A 1 -15.61 6.85 5.14
C MET A 1 -15.40 5.71 4.16
N ILE A 2 -14.28 5.02 4.27
CA ILE A 2 -13.80 3.98 3.36
C ILE A 2 -14.18 2.63 3.96
N ILE A 3 -14.84 1.78 3.18
CA ILE A 3 -15.21 0.43 3.63
C ILE A 3 -13.99 -0.49 3.47
N LEU A 4 -13.70 -1.32 4.47
CA LEU A 4 -12.64 -2.35 4.38
C LEU A 4 -12.86 -3.24 3.16
N ASP A 5 -11.76 -3.58 2.48
CA ASP A 5 -11.75 -4.42 1.27
C ASP A 5 -12.54 -3.87 0.07
N SER A 6 -13.01 -2.62 0.13
CA SER A 6 -13.59 -1.94 -1.02
C SER A 6 -12.53 -1.60 -2.07
N ASP A 7 -12.98 -1.29 -3.29
CA ASP A 7 -12.11 -0.79 -4.36
C ASP A 7 -11.32 0.46 -3.91
N GLU A 8 -11.92 1.35 -3.12
CA GLU A 8 -11.22 2.52 -2.59
C GLU A 8 -10.10 2.10 -1.63
N TYR A 9 -10.37 1.17 -0.71
CA TYR A 9 -9.38 0.64 0.22
C TYR A 9 -8.19 0.01 -0.51
N ARG A 10 -8.47 -0.81 -1.53
CA ARG A 10 -7.42 -1.45 -2.36
C ARG A 10 -6.66 -0.46 -3.22
N ALA A 11 -7.34 0.55 -3.77
CA ALA A 11 -6.69 1.62 -4.49
C ALA A 11 -5.68 2.35 -3.60
N TRP A 12 -6.01 2.59 -2.33
CA TRP A 12 -5.06 3.17 -1.37
C TRP A 12 -3.83 2.30 -1.14
N HIS A 13 -4.01 0.99 -1.03
CA HIS A 13 -2.92 0.02 -0.90
C HIS A 13 -1.94 0.12 -2.09
N GLU A 14 -2.45 -0.01 -3.32
CA GLU A 14 -1.61 0.04 -4.53
C GLU A 14 -0.96 1.42 -4.71
N VAL A 15 -1.69 2.50 -4.44
CA VAL A 15 -1.13 3.86 -4.48
C VAL A 15 -0.03 4.04 -3.43
N GLY A 16 -0.08 3.32 -2.31
CA GLY A 16 0.99 3.22 -1.33
C GLY A 16 2.29 2.72 -1.96
N HIS A 17 2.27 1.54 -2.60
CA HIS A 17 3.44 1.00 -3.31
C HIS A 17 3.97 1.96 -4.37
N ALA A 18 3.08 2.47 -5.24
CA ALA A 18 3.46 3.37 -6.32
C ALA A 18 4.11 4.67 -5.80
N THR A 19 3.60 5.22 -4.70
CA THR A 19 4.14 6.44 -4.10
C THR A 19 5.55 6.23 -3.57
N VAL A 20 5.80 5.11 -2.88
CA VAL A 20 7.15 4.77 -2.39
C VAL A 20 8.09 4.50 -3.55
N CYS A 21 7.64 3.74 -4.56
CA CYS A 21 8.39 3.45 -5.78
C CYS A 21 8.92 4.75 -6.41
N TYR A 22 8.04 5.72 -6.64
CA TYR A 22 8.43 7.01 -7.21
C TYR A 22 9.27 7.87 -6.27
N HIS A 23 8.98 7.89 -4.97
CA HIS A 23 9.77 8.65 -4.01
C HIS A 23 11.24 8.22 -4.00
N LEU A 24 11.49 6.92 -4.18
CA LEU A 24 12.84 6.33 -4.21
C LEU A 24 13.52 6.46 -5.59
N GLY A 25 12.90 7.14 -6.55
CA GLY A 25 13.44 7.33 -7.90
C GLY A 25 13.14 6.18 -8.86
N GLY A 26 12.25 5.26 -8.49
CA GLY A 26 11.78 4.19 -9.36
C GLY A 26 10.80 4.65 -10.43
N GLU A 27 10.41 3.69 -11.27
CA GLU A 27 9.41 3.87 -12.32
C GLU A 27 8.31 2.83 -12.19
N LEU A 28 7.14 3.14 -12.75
CA LEU A 28 5.98 2.27 -12.75
C LEU A 28 5.40 2.17 -14.16
N ASP A 29 4.89 1.01 -14.56
CA ASP A 29 4.14 0.86 -15.81
C ASP A 29 2.71 1.39 -15.66
N CYS A 30 1.96 0.87 -14.66
CA CYS A 30 0.61 1.29 -14.35
C CYS A 30 0.15 0.83 -12.95
N ILE A 31 -0.99 1.35 -12.52
CA ILE A 31 -1.86 0.76 -11.50
C ILE A 31 -3.17 0.38 -12.19
N GLU A 32 -3.65 -0.85 -11.99
CA GLU A 32 -4.90 -1.32 -12.60
C GLU A 32 -5.73 -2.19 -11.67
N PHE A 33 -7.06 -2.16 -11.84
CA PHE A 33 -7.96 -3.16 -11.29
C PHE A 33 -8.06 -4.38 -12.22
N LEU A 34 -7.90 -5.57 -11.65
CA LEU A 34 -8.06 -6.84 -12.34
C LEU A 34 -9.55 -7.23 -12.35
N GLU A 35 -10.27 -6.81 -13.41
CA GLU A 35 -11.72 -7.03 -13.54
C GLU A 35 -12.13 -8.51 -13.66
N SER A 36 -11.21 -9.42 -14.00
CA SER A 36 -11.49 -10.85 -14.11
C SER A 36 -11.38 -11.62 -12.80
N ASP A 37 -10.94 -10.97 -11.72
CA ASP A 37 -10.89 -11.61 -10.42
C ASP A 37 -12.19 -11.34 -9.66
N THR A 38 -12.93 -12.40 -9.32
CA THR A 38 -14.15 -12.32 -8.51
C THR A 38 -13.94 -11.63 -7.15
N GLN A 39 -12.69 -11.46 -6.73
CA GLN A 39 -12.34 -10.73 -5.53
C GLN A 39 -12.10 -9.24 -5.75
N GLY A 40 -11.86 -8.72 -6.98
CA GLY A 40 -11.70 -7.28 -7.26
C GLY A 40 -10.31 -6.70 -6.93
N PHE A 41 -9.23 -7.42 -7.22
CA PHE A 41 -7.86 -6.97 -6.92
C PHE A 41 -7.48 -5.72 -7.73
N ALA A 42 -6.73 -4.81 -7.10
CA ALA A 42 -5.92 -3.83 -7.82
C ALA A 42 -4.45 -4.26 -7.72
N VAL A 43 -3.63 -3.93 -8.71
CA VAL A 43 -2.20 -4.25 -8.72
C VAL A 43 -1.37 -3.10 -9.30
N VAL A 44 -0.24 -2.83 -8.65
CA VAL A 44 0.88 -2.06 -9.17
C VAL A 44 1.70 -2.95 -10.12
N ARG A 45 1.82 -2.54 -11.38
CA ARG A 45 2.65 -3.26 -12.37
C ARG A 45 3.95 -2.53 -12.66
N GLY A 46 5.05 -3.29 -12.64
CA GLY A 46 6.35 -2.83 -13.11
C GLY A 46 6.97 -1.75 -12.22
N CYS A 47 6.98 -1.94 -10.89
CA CYS A 47 7.78 -1.06 -10.03
C CYS A 47 9.26 -1.44 -10.16
N TYR A 48 10.01 -0.62 -10.88
CA TYR A 48 11.44 -0.81 -11.11
C TYR A 48 12.26 -0.01 -10.10
N VAL A 49 12.78 -0.70 -9.07
CA VAL A 49 13.64 -0.13 -8.02
C VAL A 49 14.86 -1.03 -7.79
N THR A 50 15.87 -0.54 -7.07
CA THR A 50 17.00 -1.40 -6.68
C THR A 50 16.58 -2.40 -5.60
N PRO A 51 17.28 -3.54 -5.44
CA PRO A 51 16.95 -4.54 -4.41
C PRO A 51 16.90 -3.96 -2.98
N GLU A 52 17.69 -2.93 -2.68
CA GLU A 52 17.69 -2.26 -1.38
C GLU A 52 16.39 -1.47 -1.12
N MET A 53 15.73 -1.02 -2.19
CA MET A 53 14.49 -0.22 -2.15
C MET A 53 13.23 -1.09 -2.16
N GLU A 54 13.31 -2.33 -2.65
CA GLU A 54 12.18 -3.27 -2.73
C GLU A 54 11.50 -3.46 -1.37
N LYS A 55 12.27 -3.48 -0.28
CA LYS A 55 11.74 -3.56 1.09
C LYS A 55 10.82 -2.39 1.43
N SER A 56 11.24 -1.17 1.09
CA SER A 56 10.42 0.02 1.33
C SER A 56 9.17 0.02 0.47
N VAL A 57 9.30 -0.39 -0.80
CA VAL A 57 8.15 -0.51 -1.72
C VAL A 57 7.15 -1.52 -1.18
N ALA A 58 7.60 -2.71 -0.75
CA ALA A 58 6.74 -3.75 -0.18
C ALA A 58 5.95 -3.26 1.04
N CYS A 59 6.53 -2.39 1.87
CA CYS A 59 5.80 -1.81 3.00
C CYS A 59 4.79 -0.70 2.60
N GLY A 60 4.72 -0.31 1.33
CA GLY A 60 3.90 0.81 0.84
C GLY A 60 2.41 0.62 1.05
N GLY A 61 1.87 -0.56 0.72
CA GLY A 61 0.46 -0.91 0.91
C GLY A 61 0.05 -0.85 2.37
N PHE A 62 0.75 -1.60 3.23
CA PHE A 62 0.57 -1.57 4.68
C PHE A 62 0.61 -0.16 5.27
N ALA A 63 1.61 0.64 4.89
CA ALA A 63 1.77 1.99 5.42
C ALA A 63 0.61 2.91 4.99
N ALA A 64 0.06 2.73 3.78
CA ALA A 64 -1.10 3.49 3.33
C ALA A 64 -2.37 3.11 4.11
N GLU A 65 -2.59 1.82 4.34
CA GLU A 65 -3.72 1.32 5.14
C GLU A 65 -3.64 1.79 6.59
N LEU A 66 -2.44 1.76 7.19
CA LEU A 66 -2.22 2.29 8.53
C LEU A 66 -2.52 3.79 8.61
N LEU A 67 -2.19 4.57 7.57
CA LEU A 67 -2.53 5.99 7.52
C LEU A 67 -4.04 6.23 7.50
N LEU A 68 -4.79 5.43 6.73
CA LEU A 68 -6.26 5.50 6.71
C LEU A 68 -6.87 5.17 8.07
N LEU A 69 -6.32 4.15 8.73
CA LEU A 69 -6.71 3.75 10.07
C LEU A 69 -6.49 4.90 11.05
N GLN A 70 -5.26 5.42 11.12
CA GLN A 70 -4.90 6.52 12.03
C GLN A 70 -5.70 7.81 11.77
N ALA A 71 -6.10 8.06 10.53
CA ALA A 71 -6.93 9.19 10.15
C ALA A 71 -8.43 9.00 10.51
N GLY A 72 -8.83 7.83 11.02
CA GLY A 72 -10.22 7.52 11.34
C GLY A 72 -11.11 7.48 10.10
N LEU A 73 -10.54 7.11 8.94
CA LEU A 73 -11.26 7.13 7.67
C LEU A 73 -11.90 5.79 7.32
N ILE A 74 -11.56 4.72 8.04
CA ILE A 74 -12.11 3.39 7.82
C ILE A 74 -13.46 3.25 8.54
N ASP A 75 -14.49 2.89 7.79
CA ASP A 75 -15.85 2.70 8.31
C ASP A 75 -15.93 1.49 9.24
N GLY A 76 -16.74 1.59 10.29
CA GLY A 76 -16.92 0.53 11.28
C GLY A 76 -15.74 0.28 12.22
N VAL A 77 -14.64 1.02 12.09
CA VAL A 77 -13.45 0.86 12.95
C VAL A 77 -13.42 1.95 14.01
N ASN A 78 -13.55 1.55 15.28
CA ASN A 78 -13.36 2.45 16.41
C ASN A 78 -11.92 2.35 16.92
N LEU A 79 -11.10 3.38 16.69
CA LEU A 79 -9.70 3.40 17.16
C LEU A 79 -9.53 3.29 18.68
N ASN A 80 -10.60 3.56 19.45
CA ASN A 80 -10.60 3.39 20.90
C ASN A 80 -11.00 1.98 21.35
N ASP A 81 -11.39 1.11 20.42
CA ASP A 81 -11.64 -0.30 20.67
C ASP A 81 -10.33 -1.10 20.45
N PRO A 82 -9.77 -1.73 21.50
CA PRO A 82 -8.58 -2.56 21.38
C PRO A 82 -8.73 -3.71 20.37
N ASN A 83 -9.96 -4.19 20.15
CA ASN A 83 -10.25 -5.25 19.20
C ASN A 83 -10.30 -4.75 17.75
N ALA A 84 -10.67 -3.48 17.53
CA ALA A 84 -10.76 -2.91 16.18
C ALA A 84 -9.35 -2.70 15.59
N VAL A 85 -8.38 -2.27 16.42
CA VAL A 85 -6.97 -2.21 15.99
C VAL A 85 -6.44 -3.60 15.67
N SER A 86 -6.79 -4.62 16.46
CA SER A 86 -6.40 -6.01 16.23
C SER A 86 -7.03 -6.60 14.96
N GLU A 87 -8.32 -6.34 14.71
CA GLU A 87 -9.05 -6.82 13.53
C GLU A 87 -8.56 -6.14 12.24
N VAL A 88 -8.36 -4.81 12.27
CA VAL A 88 -7.76 -4.10 11.13
C VAL A 88 -6.33 -4.57 10.93
N SER A 89 -5.54 -4.70 11.98
CA SER A 89 -4.18 -5.24 11.85
C SER A 89 -4.20 -6.64 11.23
N ALA A 90 -5.07 -7.54 11.68
CA ALA A 90 -5.18 -8.90 11.14
C ALA A 90 -5.57 -8.92 9.65
N ARG A 91 -6.48 -8.03 9.22
CA ARG A 91 -6.89 -7.91 7.81
C ARG A 91 -5.84 -7.23 6.94
N VAL A 92 -5.24 -6.16 7.45
CA VAL A 92 -4.06 -5.52 6.86
C VAL A 92 -2.96 -6.56 6.65
N PHE A 93 -2.71 -7.41 7.65
CA PHE A 93 -1.73 -8.51 7.56
C PHE A 93 -2.14 -9.62 6.60
N SER A 94 -3.42 -9.97 6.47
CA SER A 94 -3.83 -10.97 5.47
C SER A 94 -3.71 -10.44 4.05
N ASN A 95 -3.98 -9.15 3.85
CA ASN A 95 -3.89 -8.50 2.54
C ASN A 95 -2.43 -8.23 2.13
N CYS A 96 -1.53 -7.97 3.09
CA CYS A 96 -0.11 -7.73 2.87
C CYS A 96 0.75 -9.02 2.84
N TRP A 97 0.17 -10.20 2.61
CA TRP A 97 0.93 -11.46 2.65
C TRP A 97 2.07 -11.49 1.62
N GLN A 98 1.80 -11.05 0.38
CA GLN A 98 2.82 -10.96 -0.67
C GLN A 98 3.88 -9.91 -0.35
N ASP A 99 3.47 -8.79 0.27
CA ASP A 99 4.38 -7.73 0.71
C ASP A 99 5.34 -8.20 1.80
N HIS A 100 4.84 -8.99 2.76
CA HIS A 100 5.70 -9.58 3.77
C HIS A 100 6.75 -10.52 3.15
N GLN A 101 6.36 -11.34 2.18
CA GLN A 101 7.30 -12.20 1.48
C GLN A 101 8.37 -11.39 0.74
N ALA A 102 7.96 -10.31 0.06
CA ALA A 102 8.87 -9.40 -0.64
C ALA A 102 9.82 -8.67 0.33
N PHE A 103 9.31 -8.22 1.49
CA PHE A 103 10.11 -7.54 2.51
C PHE A 103 11.18 -8.44 3.12
N ILE A 104 10.83 -9.68 3.45
CA ILE A 104 11.74 -10.63 4.10
C ILE A 104 12.68 -11.27 3.08
N GLY A 105 12.24 -11.36 1.81
CA GLY A 105 13.01 -11.96 0.73
C GLY A 105 13.02 -13.49 0.79
N ARG A 106 12.01 -14.12 1.39
CA ARG A 106 11.84 -15.58 1.43
C ARG A 106 10.43 -16.01 1.02
N VAL A 107 10.34 -17.22 0.47
CA VAL A 107 9.06 -17.86 0.18
C VAL A 107 8.47 -18.42 1.48
N VAL A 108 7.20 -18.10 1.74
CA VAL A 108 6.44 -18.60 2.89
C VAL A 108 5.40 -19.59 2.37
N THR A 109 5.27 -20.71 3.08
CA THR A 109 4.33 -21.80 2.78
C THR A 109 3.51 -22.11 4.02
N GLU A 110 2.48 -22.95 3.90
CA GLU A 110 1.65 -23.39 5.03
C GLU A 110 2.48 -24.03 6.16
N ASP A 111 3.61 -24.67 5.82
CA ASP A 111 4.50 -25.33 6.77
C ASP A 111 5.55 -24.38 7.42
N ASN A 112 5.62 -23.12 6.97
CA ASN A 112 6.66 -22.18 7.40
C ASN A 112 6.17 -20.73 7.34
N ASP A 113 5.12 -20.43 8.11
CA ASP A 113 4.52 -19.09 8.29
C ASP A 113 5.58 -18.07 8.79
N PHE A 114 5.24 -16.78 8.69
CA PHE A 114 6.03 -15.70 9.26
C PHE A 114 6.10 -15.82 10.78
N SER A 115 7.31 -15.70 11.32
CA SER A 115 7.53 -15.60 12.76
C SER A 115 6.95 -14.30 13.31
N LYS A 116 6.78 -14.23 14.62
CA LYS A 116 6.33 -13.00 15.29
C LYS A 116 7.33 -11.86 15.04
N GLU A 117 8.61 -12.14 15.13
CA GLU A 117 9.71 -11.20 14.93
C GLU A 117 9.73 -10.67 13.51
N GLU A 118 9.44 -11.52 12.52
CA GLU A 118 9.31 -11.12 11.11
C GLU A 118 8.14 -10.16 10.88
N LYS A 119 6.96 -10.46 11.47
CA LYS A 119 5.78 -9.59 11.41
C LYS A 119 6.05 -8.24 12.10
N GLU A 120 6.71 -8.25 13.26
CA GLU A 120 7.10 -7.03 13.98
C GLU A 120 8.14 -6.20 13.22
N ALA A 121 9.13 -6.84 12.59
CA ALA A 121 10.13 -6.14 11.79
C ALA A 121 9.51 -5.43 10.58
N PHE A 122 8.57 -6.08 9.89
CA PHE A 122 7.82 -5.45 8.80
C PHE A 122 7.02 -4.23 9.28
N MET A 123 6.24 -4.38 10.35
CA MET A 123 5.46 -3.28 10.91
C MET A 123 6.33 -2.09 11.31
N ASN A 124 7.37 -2.35 12.10
CA ASN A 124 8.25 -1.30 12.62
C ASN A 124 8.92 -0.57 11.46
N TYR A 125 9.38 -1.30 10.44
CA TYR A 125 9.98 -0.70 9.26
C TYR A 125 8.98 0.18 8.49
N ALA A 126 7.76 -0.32 8.27
CA ALA A 126 6.72 0.44 7.60
C ALA A 126 6.35 1.72 8.36
N ILE A 127 6.24 1.66 9.68
CA ILE A 127 5.91 2.79 10.56
C ILE A 127 7.05 3.83 10.58
N GLU A 128 8.29 3.39 10.75
CA GLU A 128 9.43 4.28 10.98
C GLU A 128 9.93 4.92 9.69
N TYR A 129 9.96 4.18 8.57
CA TYR A 129 10.61 4.62 7.34
C TYR A 129 9.63 4.96 6.21
N VAL A 130 8.52 4.23 6.08
CA VAL A 130 7.62 4.36 4.92
C VAL A 130 6.45 5.30 5.20
N ALA A 131 5.82 5.22 6.37
CA ALA A 131 4.71 6.11 6.72
C ALA A 131 5.08 7.61 6.64
N PRO A 132 6.28 8.08 7.02
CA PRO A 132 6.68 9.48 6.82
C PRO A 132 6.72 9.90 5.34
N ILE A 133 7.12 8.99 4.44
CA ILE A 133 7.10 9.23 2.99
C ILE A 133 5.66 9.47 2.56
N LEU A 134 4.77 8.52 2.86
CA LEU A 134 3.36 8.60 2.43
C LEU A 134 2.63 9.82 3.01
N LYS A 135 2.90 10.21 4.27
CA LYS A 135 2.37 11.44 4.87
C LYS A 135 2.70 12.69 4.04
N THR A 136 3.89 12.74 3.43
CA THR A 136 4.29 13.86 2.56
C THR A 136 3.44 13.95 1.29
N TYR A 137 2.91 12.83 0.81
CA TYR A 137 2.14 12.77 -0.45
C TYR A 137 0.65 12.56 -0.23
N TYR A 138 0.16 12.51 1.01
CA TYR A 138 -1.19 12.09 1.35
C TYR A 138 -2.30 12.76 0.49
N GLU A 139 -2.32 14.09 0.39
CA GLU A 139 -3.32 14.79 -0.43
C GLU A 139 -3.23 14.48 -1.92
N LYS A 140 -2.03 14.20 -2.42
CA LYS A 140 -1.79 13.83 -3.81
C LYS A 140 -2.15 12.37 -4.08
N MET A 141 -1.88 11.47 -3.14
CA MET A 141 -2.34 10.07 -3.18
C MET A 141 -3.87 10.02 -3.31
N ARG A 142 -4.60 10.88 -2.59
CA ARG A 142 -6.06 11.01 -2.74
C ARG A 142 -6.50 11.33 -4.15
N MET A 143 -5.73 12.12 -4.89
CA MET A 143 -6.03 12.42 -6.29
C MET A 143 -5.83 11.20 -7.18
N VAL A 144 -4.74 10.44 -6.97
CA VAL A 144 -4.49 9.18 -7.69
C VAL A 144 -5.60 8.17 -7.42
N VAL A 145 -5.98 7.96 -6.16
CA VAL A 145 -7.06 7.05 -5.77
C VAL A 145 -8.38 7.43 -6.46
N LYS A 146 -8.76 8.72 -6.42
CA LYS A 146 -9.98 9.20 -7.09
C LYS A 146 -9.97 8.93 -8.58
N GLU A 147 -8.85 9.20 -9.25
CA GLU A 147 -8.73 8.94 -10.68
C GLU A 147 -8.77 7.43 -10.97
N LEU A 148 -8.16 6.60 -10.11
CA LEU A 148 -8.05 5.15 -10.32
C LEU A 148 -9.42 4.48 -10.19
N LEU A 149 -10.24 4.94 -9.24
CA LEU A 149 -11.61 4.44 -9.06
C LEU A 149 -12.49 4.69 -10.29
N VAL A 150 -12.26 5.77 -11.02
CA VAL A 150 -13.02 6.09 -12.25
C VAL A 150 -12.41 5.40 -13.47
N ALA A 151 -11.11 5.54 -13.66
CA ALA A 151 -10.41 5.08 -14.86
C ALA A 151 -10.18 3.57 -14.89
N ARG A 152 -10.22 2.91 -13.73
CA ARG A 152 -9.87 1.50 -13.48
C ARG A 152 -8.42 1.12 -13.82
N THR A 153 -7.71 1.94 -14.59
CA THR A 153 -6.29 1.82 -14.90
C THR A 153 -5.71 3.21 -15.08
N ILE A 154 -4.54 3.45 -14.48
CA ILE A 154 -3.75 4.67 -14.67
C ILE A 154 -2.32 4.26 -15.02
N ASN A 155 -1.77 4.81 -16.10
CA ASN A 155 -0.36 4.59 -16.43
C ASN A 155 0.57 5.29 -15.44
N GLY A 156 1.80 4.80 -15.33
CA GLY A 156 2.76 5.30 -14.35
C GLY A 156 3.07 6.78 -14.53
N THR A 157 3.22 7.27 -15.75
CA THR A 157 3.48 8.70 -16.01
C THR A 157 2.42 9.58 -15.37
N ARG A 158 1.14 9.22 -15.54
CA ARG A 158 0.02 9.94 -14.96
C ARG A 158 -0.01 9.85 -13.44
N VAL A 159 0.33 8.70 -12.85
CA VAL A 159 0.50 8.57 -11.39
C VAL A 159 1.60 9.52 -10.89
N ARG A 160 2.76 9.57 -11.55
CA ARG A 160 3.89 10.44 -11.20
C ARG A 160 3.49 11.92 -11.25
N GLU A 161 2.74 12.33 -12.28
CA GLU A 161 2.20 13.69 -12.42
C GLU A 161 1.28 14.07 -11.26
N LEU A 162 0.31 13.21 -10.92
CA LEU A 162 -0.64 13.44 -9.84
C LEU A 162 0.08 13.52 -8.48
N LEU A 163 1.09 12.68 -8.26
CA LEU A 163 1.97 12.73 -7.08
C LEU A 163 2.92 13.94 -7.10
N GLY A 164 3.07 14.63 -8.24
CA GLY A 164 3.97 15.77 -8.40
C GLY A 164 5.40 15.45 -7.98
N ILE A 165 5.87 14.22 -8.26
CA ILE A 165 7.22 13.75 -8.00
C ILE A 165 8.05 13.99 -9.26
N GLY A 166 9.20 14.65 -9.12
CA GLY A 166 10.09 14.96 -10.25
C GLY A 166 9.60 16.05 -11.20
N VAL A 167 8.46 16.68 -10.91
CA VAL A 167 7.98 17.85 -11.67
C VAL A 167 8.67 19.10 -11.13
N ASN A 168 9.79 19.49 -11.74
CA ASN A 168 10.34 20.83 -11.56
C ASN A 168 9.31 21.84 -12.05
N ARG A 169 8.88 22.75 -11.17
CA ARG A 169 8.10 23.93 -11.57
C ARG A 169 8.97 24.93 -12.31
#